data_AF-A0A517X028-F1
#
_entry.id   AF-A0A517X028-F1
#
_cell.length_a   1.000
_cell.length_b   1.000
_cell.length_c   1.000
_cell.angle_alpha   90.00
_cell.angle_beta   90.00
_cell.angle_gamma   90.00
#
_symmetry.space_group_name_H-M   'P 1'
#
loop_
_entity.id
_entity.type
_entity.pdbx_description
1 polymer ?
#
loop_
_entity_poly.entity_id
_entity_poly.type
_entity_poly.pdbx_seq_one_letter_code
_entity_poly.pdbx_strand_id
1 'polypeptide(L)'
;MHQRHMRVLLIEDDPVDHQLIKLNLSKSRSSFELVWTQFIDDGLAQLAETKFDVVLTDLSLPDSFGLGTIKRIRDHNQDVPIVVLTTLDDEEIRFVALTAGAQDYFVKDEASPQMLERAIHHAIQRQESVVEIQHLLAEVESSHALLTKQKELLKKKNRRLRKLNETAHRFVDNVSHEFRTPLTVIKDYVSLVREGVVGQVNEEQCRMLDVAGVRTDELNNMVDDMLDVSKLGAGLLGAWRRPCQLSEIVESVCPPLAKKAAVKKITFETNIDQNLPSIYCDSEKVGRVIINLVTNAIKFCGKPGIVRLWAEENHDQSELNIGITDNGPGIDDEGVSQIFKRFKQLKTQITNSTKGFGLGLNIAKELVDLNFGEMSVESELGQGTTFSFTIPLDNPSGIMKRYLEKAQRRNNGPSVVAFVRAQIEDNISDIDTQDMDSFFNYLLRANDLLFRVGTHEWVYALSISSLEMPNFVTRVETEWGKTNRNRPFGPLPFYKLNIEGTWDVTTDSAKIYRQFNRIMQKETVYA
;
A
#
# COMPACT_ATOMS: atom_id res chain seq x y z
N MET A 1 -41.54 -10.41 38.24
CA MET A 1 -40.13 -10.43 38.69
C MET A 1 -39.94 -11.73 39.45
N HIS A 2 -39.11 -12.65 38.95
CA HIS A 2 -38.84 -13.90 39.65
C HIS A 2 -38.15 -13.57 40.98
N GLN A 3 -38.72 -13.99 42.11
CA GLN A 3 -38.02 -13.94 43.40
C GLN A 3 -36.82 -14.90 43.30
N ARG A 4 -35.60 -14.36 43.20
CA ARG A 4 -34.37 -15.15 43.26
C ARG A 4 -34.30 -15.75 44.67
N HIS A 5 -34.44 -17.07 44.77
CA HIS A 5 -34.26 -17.80 46.01
C HIS A 5 -32.76 -17.85 46.29
N MET A 6 -32.31 -17.22 47.38
CA MET A 6 -30.89 -17.10 47.72
C MET A 6 -30.57 -17.96 48.94
N ARG A 7 -29.48 -18.71 48.86
CA ARG A 7 -29.01 -19.57 49.95
C ARG A 7 -27.91 -18.85 50.71
N VAL A 8 -28.16 -18.62 52.00
CA VAL A 8 -27.32 -17.82 52.89
C VAL A 8 -26.71 -18.75 53.92
N LEU A 9 -25.38 -18.78 54.00
CA LEU A 9 -24.68 -19.40 55.12
C LEU A 9 -24.47 -18.34 56.20
N LEU A 10 -24.95 -18.59 57.41
CA LEU A 10 -24.71 -17.76 58.58
C LEU A 10 -23.79 -18.49 59.55
N ILE A 11 -22.66 -17.87 59.86
CA ILE A 11 -21.67 -18.35 60.82
C ILE A 11 -21.71 -17.42 62.04
N GLU A 12 -22.34 -17.90 63.11
CA GLU A 12 -22.71 -17.11 64.29
C GLU A 12 -22.79 -18.01 65.52
N ASP A 13 -22.06 -17.72 66.58
CA ASP A 13 -22.07 -18.56 67.78
C ASP A 13 -23.22 -18.22 68.73
N ASP A 14 -23.73 -16.98 68.71
CA ASP A 14 -24.88 -16.56 69.53
C ASP A 14 -26.24 -16.98 68.92
N PRO A 15 -27.00 -17.86 69.60
CA PRO A 15 -28.34 -18.26 69.15
C PRO A 15 -29.35 -17.12 69.08
N VAL A 16 -29.17 -16.04 69.86
CA VAL A 16 -30.04 -14.85 69.86
C VAL A 16 -29.86 -14.07 68.56
N ASP A 17 -28.62 -13.85 68.15
CA ASP A 17 -28.29 -13.15 66.89
C ASP A 17 -28.74 -13.96 65.67
N HIS A 18 -28.58 -15.28 65.71
CA HIS A 18 -29.16 -16.17 64.69
C HIS A 18 -30.69 -15.96 64.58
N GLN A 19 -31.43 -15.94 65.70
CA GLN A 19 -32.88 -15.72 65.65
C GLN A 19 -33.24 -14.35 65.09
N LEU A 20 -32.48 -13.30 65.43
CA LEU A 20 -32.69 -11.94 64.91
C LEU A 20 -32.47 -11.87 63.40
N ILE A 21 -31.36 -12.43 62.90
CA ILE A 21 -31.03 -12.47 61.47
C ILE A 21 -32.06 -13.29 60.71
N LYS A 22 -32.45 -14.46 61.23
CA LYS A 22 -33.50 -15.31 60.66
C LYS A 22 -34.84 -14.57 60.57
N LEU A 23 -35.22 -13.82 61.60
CA LEU A 23 -36.42 -13.00 61.60
C LEU A 23 -36.34 -11.88 60.55
N ASN A 24 -35.21 -11.18 60.47
CA ASN A 24 -35.00 -10.10 59.50
C ASN A 24 -35.05 -10.60 58.05
N LEU A 25 -34.41 -11.74 57.75
CA LEU A 25 -34.47 -12.37 56.43
C LEU A 25 -35.89 -12.87 56.10
N SER A 26 -36.63 -13.42 57.08
CA SER A 26 -38.01 -13.88 56.87
C SER A 26 -39.01 -12.75 56.55
N LYS A 27 -38.71 -11.52 57.01
CA LYS A 27 -39.52 -10.31 56.78
C LYS A 27 -39.09 -9.53 55.53
N SER A 28 -38.04 -9.97 54.85
CA SER A 28 -37.55 -9.35 53.62
C SER A 28 -38.46 -9.65 52.42
N ARG A 29 -38.27 -8.94 51.31
CA ARG A 29 -39.07 -9.19 50.08
C ARG A 29 -38.55 -10.37 49.26
N SER A 30 -37.26 -10.67 49.40
CA SER A 30 -36.57 -11.78 48.74
C SER A 30 -36.77 -13.09 49.52
N SER A 31 -36.67 -14.24 48.82
CA SER A 31 -36.73 -15.54 49.47
C SER A 31 -35.32 -15.97 49.87
N PHE A 32 -35.08 -16.18 51.16
CA PHE A 32 -33.79 -16.62 51.69
C PHE A 32 -33.91 -17.99 52.35
N GLU A 33 -33.02 -18.91 51.98
CA GLU A 33 -32.77 -20.16 52.72
C GLU A 33 -31.55 -19.98 53.59
N LEU A 34 -31.74 -19.97 54.91
CA LEU A 34 -30.68 -19.76 55.88
C LEU A 34 -30.16 -21.11 56.41
N VAL A 35 -28.87 -21.36 56.22
CA VAL A 35 -28.12 -22.44 56.88
C VAL A 35 -27.26 -21.81 57.96
N TRP A 36 -27.36 -22.30 59.19
CA TRP A 36 -26.66 -21.72 60.35
C TRP A 36 -25.62 -22.70 60.92
N THR A 37 -24.43 -22.20 61.20
CA THR A 37 -23.35 -22.92 61.89
C THR A 37 -22.77 -22.04 63.00
N GLN A 38 -22.33 -22.66 64.10
CA GLN A 38 -21.77 -21.95 65.26
C GLN A 38 -20.25 -21.79 65.20
N PHE A 39 -19.59 -22.65 64.42
CA PHE A 39 -18.13 -22.68 64.28
C PHE A 39 -17.76 -22.44 62.82
N ILE A 40 -16.62 -21.79 62.56
CA ILE A 40 -16.15 -21.58 61.18
C ILE A 40 -15.82 -22.91 60.51
N ASP A 41 -15.30 -23.90 61.23
CA ASP A 41 -14.97 -25.22 60.68
C ASP A 41 -16.20 -25.91 60.07
N ASP A 42 -17.34 -25.84 60.76
CA ASP A 42 -18.62 -26.36 60.26
C ASP A 42 -19.10 -25.57 59.04
N GLY A 43 -18.94 -24.24 59.05
CA GLY A 43 -19.29 -23.38 57.92
C GLY A 43 -18.43 -23.67 56.68
N LEU A 44 -17.14 -23.93 56.85
CA LEU A 44 -16.23 -24.32 55.77
C LEU A 44 -16.59 -25.71 55.21
N ALA A 45 -16.96 -26.66 56.08
CA ALA A 45 -17.47 -27.96 55.63
C ALA A 45 -18.75 -27.81 54.78
N GLN A 46 -19.68 -26.94 55.19
CA GLN A 46 -20.87 -26.63 54.41
C GLN A 46 -20.55 -25.98 53.05
N LEU A 47 -19.56 -25.07 53.01
CA LEU A 47 -19.09 -24.43 51.77
C LEU A 47 -18.43 -25.42 50.79
N ALA A 48 -17.85 -26.51 51.30
CA ALA A 48 -17.25 -27.56 50.49
C ALA A 48 -18.32 -28.50 49.90
N GLU A 49 -19.38 -28.80 50.65
CA GLU A 49 -20.45 -29.70 50.22
C GLU A 49 -21.50 -29.03 49.35
N THR A 50 -21.77 -27.74 49.59
CA THR A 50 -22.87 -27.05 48.92
C THR A 50 -22.55 -25.60 48.56
N LYS A 51 -23.19 -25.12 47.49
CA LYS A 51 -23.04 -23.72 47.03
C LYS A 51 -23.96 -22.78 47.80
N PHE A 52 -23.40 -21.65 48.22
CA PHE A 52 -24.11 -20.53 48.83
C PHE A 52 -24.00 -19.28 47.96
N ASP A 53 -25.02 -18.43 47.99
CA ASP A 53 -25.03 -17.15 47.30
C ASP A 53 -24.31 -16.06 48.11
N VAL A 54 -24.27 -16.18 49.44
CA VAL A 54 -23.56 -15.26 50.34
C VAL A 54 -23.24 -15.96 51.67
N VAL A 55 -22.13 -15.57 52.29
CA VAL A 55 -21.77 -15.92 53.67
C VAL A 55 -21.95 -14.68 54.54
N LEU A 56 -22.76 -14.80 55.58
CA LEU A 56 -22.83 -13.87 56.69
C LEU A 56 -21.98 -14.45 57.82
N THR A 57 -21.01 -13.71 58.35
CA THR A 57 -20.13 -14.24 59.41
C THR A 57 -19.87 -13.19 60.46
N ASP A 58 -19.93 -13.59 61.73
CA ASP A 58 -19.29 -12.83 62.80
C ASP A 58 -17.75 -12.96 62.67
N LEU A 59 -17.03 -11.97 63.19
CA LEU A 59 -15.58 -12.00 63.37
C LEU A 59 -15.15 -12.58 64.73
N SER A 60 -16.06 -12.73 65.69
CA SER A 60 -15.75 -13.19 67.06
C SER A 60 -16.25 -14.61 67.32
N LEU A 61 -15.83 -15.58 66.47
CA LEU A 61 -16.26 -16.96 66.60
C LEU A 61 -15.39 -17.74 67.62
N PRO A 62 -15.92 -18.80 68.25
CA PRO A 62 -15.20 -19.60 69.23
C PRO A 62 -13.91 -20.24 68.68
N ASP A 63 -13.86 -20.55 67.39
CA ASP A 63 -12.78 -21.25 66.69
C ASP A 63 -12.04 -20.38 65.66
N SER A 64 -12.40 -19.09 65.51
CA SER A 64 -11.71 -18.14 64.65
C SER A 64 -11.99 -16.69 65.03
N PHE A 65 -10.96 -15.85 65.00
CA PHE A 65 -11.06 -14.45 65.42
C PHE A 65 -10.59 -13.47 64.34
N GLY A 66 -11.34 -12.38 64.17
CA GLY A 66 -11.02 -11.26 63.29
C GLY A 66 -10.82 -11.68 61.84
N LEU A 67 -9.76 -11.16 61.23
CA LEU A 67 -9.38 -11.44 59.84
C LEU A 67 -9.11 -12.92 59.54
N GLY A 68 -8.80 -13.72 60.57
CA GLY A 68 -8.63 -15.15 60.42
C GLY A 68 -9.86 -15.80 59.79
N THR A 69 -11.05 -15.33 60.15
CA THR A 69 -12.33 -15.87 59.64
C THR A 69 -12.50 -15.60 58.15
N ILE A 70 -12.32 -14.34 57.72
CA ILE A 70 -12.44 -13.94 56.30
C ILE A 70 -11.41 -14.67 55.43
N LYS A 71 -10.16 -14.72 55.90
CA LYS A 71 -9.07 -15.39 55.18
C LYS A 71 -9.36 -16.88 55.00
N ARG A 72 -9.82 -17.56 56.03
CA ARG A 72 -10.16 -18.99 55.97
C ARG A 72 -11.29 -19.25 54.98
N ILE A 73 -12.31 -18.38 54.92
CA ILE A 73 -13.39 -18.49 53.92
C ILE A 73 -12.83 -18.30 52.50
N ARG A 74 -12.00 -17.26 52.29
CA ARG A 74 -11.38 -16.97 50.97
C ARG A 74 -10.45 -18.07 50.48
N ASP A 75 -9.71 -18.70 51.39
CA ASP A 75 -8.81 -19.82 51.07
C ASP A 75 -9.61 -21.06 50.58
N HIS A 76 -10.85 -21.24 51.05
CA HIS A 76 -11.72 -22.35 50.64
C HIS A 76 -12.61 -22.00 49.44
N ASN A 77 -13.07 -20.75 49.33
CA ASN A 77 -13.92 -20.29 48.24
C ASN A 77 -13.63 -18.82 47.91
N GLN A 78 -12.95 -18.60 46.78
CA GLN A 78 -12.57 -17.26 46.34
C GLN A 78 -13.76 -16.44 45.82
N ASP A 79 -14.84 -17.09 45.40
CA ASP A 79 -15.93 -16.47 44.66
C ASP A 79 -17.18 -16.19 45.50
N VAL A 80 -17.26 -16.69 46.73
CA VAL A 80 -18.45 -16.47 47.57
C VAL A 80 -18.45 -15.06 48.14
N PRO A 81 -19.54 -14.28 48.02
CA PRO A 81 -19.68 -13.00 48.71
C PRO A 81 -19.67 -13.18 50.23
N ILE A 82 -18.94 -12.33 50.94
CA ILE A 82 -18.85 -12.32 52.40
C ILE A 82 -19.38 -10.98 52.90
N VAL A 83 -20.36 -11.03 53.78
CA VAL A 83 -20.83 -9.90 54.57
C VAL A 83 -20.45 -10.16 56.02
N VAL A 84 -19.68 -9.23 56.59
CA VAL A 84 -19.27 -9.32 57.98
C VAL A 84 -20.36 -8.76 58.89
N LEU A 85 -20.73 -9.50 59.93
CA LEU A 85 -21.65 -9.10 60.97
C LEU A 85 -20.87 -8.66 62.21
N THR A 86 -21.28 -7.59 62.88
CA THR A 86 -20.67 -7.15 64.13
C THR A 86 -21.57 -6.24 64.92
N THR A 87 -21.33 -6.17 66.23
CA THR A 87 -22.06 -5.35 67.19
C THR A 87 -21.52 -3.91 67.32
N LEU A 88 -20.29 -3.64 66.88
CA LEU A 88 -19.66 -2.31 67.00
C LEU A 88 -19.45 -1.69 65.62
N ASP A 89 -19.91 -0.46 65.40
CA ASP A 89 -19.57 0.34 64.20
C ASP A 89 -18.16 0.94 64.32
N ASP A 90 -17.14 0.09 64.22
CA ASP A 90 -15.74 0.49 64.24
C ASP A 90 -15.20 0.60 62.80
N GLU A 91 -14.92 1.83 62.37
CA GLU A 91 -14.38 2.13 61.04
C GLU A 91 -13.04 1.45 60.77
N GLU A 92 -12.21 1.18 61.79
CA GLU A 92 -10.97 0.41 61.60
C GLU A 92 -11.27 -1.06 61.28
N ILE A 93 -12.19 -1.69 62.02
CA ILE A 93 -12.60 -3.08 61.79
C ILE A 93 -13.26 -3.21 60.41
N ARG A 94 -14.07 -2.23 60.01
CA ARG A 94 -14.71 -2.17 58.70
C ARG A 94 -13.70 -2.09 57.56
N PHE A 95 -12.74 -1.17 57.65
CA PHE A 95 -11.68 -1.03 56.63
C PHE A 95 -10.85 -2.32 56.51
N VAL A 96 -10.52 -2.91 57.66
CA VAL A 96 -9.73 -4.14 57.76
C VAL A 96 -10.50 -5.35 57.19
N ALA A 97 -11.80 -5.46 57.44
CA ALA A 97 -12.65 -6.51 56.88
C ALA A 97 -12.76 -6.41 55.34
N LEU A 98 -12.97 -5.21 54.81
CA LEU A 98 -13.05 -4.98 53.37
C LEU A 98 -11.72 -5.26 52.67
N THR A 99 -10.60 -4.85 53.26
CA THR A 99 -9.26 -5.12 52.70
C THR A 99 -8.88 -6.61 52.75
N ALA A 100 -9.42 -7.36 53.71
CA ALA A 100 -9.26 -8.82 53.78
C ALA A 100 -10.16 -9.61 52.80
N GLY A 101 -11.03 -8.92 52.06
CA GLY A 101 -11.84 -9.50 51.00
C GLY A 101 -13.30 -9.75 51.36
N ALA A 102 -13.84 -9.13 52.41
CA ALA A 102 -15.29 -9.01 52.55
C ALA A 102 -15.86 -8.00 51.54
N GLN A 103 -17.05 -8.26 50.98
CA GLN A 103 -17.68 -7.37 49.99
C GLN A 103 -18.52 -6.29 50.66
N ASP A 104 -19.03 -6.57 51.85
CA ASP A 104 -19.77 -5.61 52.65
C ASP A 104 -19.70 -5.95 54.14
N TYR A 105 -20.25 -5.05 54.94
CA TYR A 105 -20.24 -5.13 56.39
C TYR A 105 -21.60 -4.67 56.92
N PHE A 106 -22.04 -5.24 58.04
CA PHE A 106 -23.35 -5.01 58.60
C PHE A 106 -23.32 -4.96 60.13
N VAL A 107 -23.86 -3.87 60.69
CA VAL A 107 -23.98 -3.67 62.14
C VAL A 107 -25.27 -4.32 62.65
N LYS A 108 -25.14 -5.26 63.60
CA LYS A 108 -26.25 -6.05 64.17
C LYS A 108 -27.29 -5.18 64.89
N ASP A 109 -26.86 -4.12 65.57
CA ASP A 109 -27.72 -3.23 66.37
C ASP A 109 -28.64 -2.34 65.52
N GLU A 110 -28.30 -2.13 64.24
CA GLU A 110 -29.10 -1.34 63.28
C GLU A 110 -29.94 -2.21 62.32
N ALA A 111 -30.12 -3.49 62.68
CA ALA A 111 -30.65 -4.50 61.76
C ALA A 111 -32.13 -4.33 61.42
N SER A 112 -32.43 -3.51 60.41
CA SER A 112 -33.73 -3.54 59.73
C SER A 112 -33.75 -4.61 58.61
N PRO A 113 -34.89 -5.27 58.37
CA PRO A 113 -35.03 -6.24 57.28
C PRO A 113 -34.58 -5.71 55.91
N GLN A 114 -34.83 -4.43 55.63
CA GLN A 114 -34.48 -3.80 54.36
C GLN A 114 -32.98 -3.52 54.22
N MET A 115 -32.29 -3.19 55.32
CA MET A 115 -30.84 -2.92 55.29
C MET A 115 -30.05 -4.22 55.11
N LEU A 116 -30.43 -5.30 55.80
CA LEU A 116 -29.77 -6.60 55.66
C LEU A 116 -29.96 -7.17 54.25
N GLU A 117 -31.19 -7.10 53.71
CA GLU A 117 -31.49 -7.51 52.33
C GLU A 117 -30.62 -6.73 51.32
N ARG A 118 -30.46 -5.40 51.51
CA ARG A 118 -29.61 -4.56 50.64
C ARG A 118 -28.14 -4.94 50.74
N ALA A 119 -27.60 -5.16 51.94
CA ALA A 119 -26.20 -5.54 52.13
C ALA A 119 -25.88 -6.86 51.43
N ILE A 120 -26.77 -7.86 51.52
CA ILE A 120 -26.64 -9.14 50.81
C ILE A 120 -26.63 -8.93 49.30
N HIS A 121 -27.61 -8.21 48.76
CA HIS A 121 -27.69 -7.94 47.31
C HIS A 121 -26.46 -7.18 46.79
N HIS A 122 -25.98 -6.18 47.52
CA HIS A 122 -24.78 -5.43 47.16
C HIS A 122 -23.53 -6.29 47.19
N ALA A 123 -23.36 -7.15 48.20
CA ALA A 123 -22.23 -8.06 48.30
C ALA A 123 -22.19 -9.04 47.11
N ILE A 124 -23.34 -9.63 46.78
CA ILE A 124 -23.49 -10.53 45.63
C ILE A 124 -23.13 -9.81 44.33
N GLN A 125 -23.75 -8.65 44.08
CA GLN A 125 -23.54 -7.90 42.84
C GLN A 125 -22.08 -7.44 42.68
N ARG A 126 -21.42 -7.01 43.77
CA ARG A 126 -20.00 -6.64 43.76
C ARG A 126 -19.12 -7.83 43.39
N GLN A 127 -19.37 -9.00 43.98
CA GLN A 127 -18.59 -10.19 43.68
C GLN A 127 -18.81 -10.70 42.25
N GLU A 128 -20.06 -10.73 41.78
CA GLU A 128 -20.39 -11.06 40.38
C GLU A 128 -19.63 -10.12 39.41
N SER A 129 -19.58 -8.82 39.72
CA SER A 129 -18.84 -7.83 38.92
C SER A 129 -17.32 -8.07 38.92
N VAL A 130 -16.74 -8.44 40.07
CA VAL A 130 -15.31 -8.75 40.19
C VAL A 130 -14.93 -9.95 39.33
N VAL A 131 -15.73 -11.03 39.39
CA VAL A 131 -15.51 -12.24 38.59
C VAL A 131 -15.64 -11.93 37.08
N GLU A 132 -16.63 -11.14 36.68
CA GLU A 132 -16.81 -10.73 35.28
C GLU A 132 -15.61 -9.92 34.76
N ILE A 133 -15.13 -8.95 35.55
CA ILE A 133 -13.95 -8.14 35.20
C ILE A 133 -12.71 -9.03 35.05
N GLN A 134 -12.49 -9.99 35.94
CA GLN A 134 -11.36 -10.92 35.84
C GLN A 134 -11.43 -11.77 34.57
N HIS A 135 -12.61 -12.26 34.21
CA HIS A 135 -12.81 -13.00 32.97
C HIS A 135 -12.51 -12.14 31.73
N LEU A 136 -13.03 -10.91 31.69
CA LEU A 136 -12.78 -9.96 30.59
C LEU A 136 -11.30 -9.59 30.47
N LEU A 137 -10.61 -9.38 31.60
CA LEU A 137 -9.17 -9.11 31.60
C LEU A 137 -8.37 -10.26 30.99
N ALA A 138 -8.68 -11.51 31.37
CA ALA A 138 -8.03 -12.69 30.80
C ALA A 138 -8.27 -12.81 29.28
N GLU A 139 -9.48 -12.49 28.81
CA GLU A 139 -9.81 -12.50 27.38
C GLU A 139 -9.04 -11.41 26.61
N VAL A 140 -8.98 -10.20 27.15
CA VAL A 140 -8.23 -9.07 26.56
C VAL A 140 -6.74 -9.39 26.49
N GLU A 141 -6.16 -9.96 27.55
CA GLU A 141 -4.75 -10.36 27.57
C GLU A 141 -4.45 -11.42 26.50
N SER A 142 -5.30 -12.44 26.37
CA SER A 142 -5.18 -13.48 25.34
C SER A 142 -5.27 -12.90 23.93
N SER A 143 -6.25 -12.03 23.69
CA SER A 143 -6.42 -11.35 22.40
C SER A 143 -5.23 -10.45 22.06
N HIS A 144 -4.73 -9.69 23.03
CA HIS A 144 -3.56 -8.83 22.87
C HIS A 144 -2.29 -9.64 22.55
N ALA A 145 -2.09 -10.78 23.19
CA ALA A 145 -0.98 -11.69 22.90
C ALA A 145 -1.06 -12.24 21.47
N LEU A 146 -2.26 -12.64 21.01
CA LEU A 146 -2.48 -13.11 19.64
C LEU A 146 -2.20 -12.01 18.60
N LEU A 147 -2.72 -10.80 18.82
CA LEU A 147 -2.51 -9.65 17.95
C LEU A 147 -1.02 -9.30 17.84
N THR A 148 -0.30 -9.31 18.96
CA THR A 148 1.14 -9.05 18.98
C THR A 148 1.91 -10.09 18.15
N LYS A 149 1.56 -11.38 18.29
CA LYS A 149 2.15 -12.47 17.50
C LYS A 149 1.86 -12.32 16.00
N GLN A 150 0.63 -11.96 15.62
CA GLN A 150 0.27 -11.72 14.23
C GLN A 150 1.03 -10.52 13.64
N LYS A 151 1.15 -9.43 14.40
CA LYS A 151 1.92 -8.24 14.00
C LYS A 151 3.38 -8.57 13.71
N GLU A 152 4.04 -9.36 14.56
CA GLU A 152 5.42 -9.77 14.35
C GLU A 152 5.59 -10.72 13.15
N LEU A 153 4.66 -11.67 12.96
CA LEU A 153 4.66 -12.53 11.78
C LEU A 153 4.50 -11.70 10.49
N LEU A 154 3.61 -10.72 10.49
CA LEU A 154 3.36 -9.83 9.36
C LEU A 154 4.60 -9.00 9.04
N LYS A 155 5.26 -8.41 10.05
CA LYS A 155 6.54 -7.69 9.87
C LYS A 155 7.61 -8.59 9.26
N LYS A 156 7.73 -9.85 9.72
CA LYS A 156 8.70 -10.81 9.17
C LYS A 156 8.39 -11.16 7.71
N LYS A 157 7.12 -11.40 7.37
CA LYS A 157 6.68 -11.64 5.99
C LYS A 157 6.98 -10.44 5.09
N ASN A 158 6.64 -9.23 5.53
CA ASN A 158 6.94 -7.99 4.79
C ASN A 158 8.44 -7.79 4.57
N ARG A 159 9.29 -8.04 5.58
CA ARG A 159 10.75 -7.97 5.43
C ARG A 159 11.27 -8.99 4.41
N ARG A 160 10.73 -10.22 4.41
CA ARG A 160 11.11 -11.26 3.44
C ARG A 160 10.69 -10.89 2.02
N LEU A 161 9.48 -10.35 1.85
CA LEU A 161 8.98 -9.86 0.56
C LEU A 161 9.85 -8.72 0.01
N ARG A 162 10.20 -7.73 0.85
CA ARG A 162 11.11 -6.64 0.44
C ARG A 162 12.46 -7.16 -0.02
N LYS A 163 13.07 -8.09 0.74
CA LYS A 163 14.34 -8.72 0.35
C LYS A 163 14.23 -9.47 -0.98
N LEU A 164 13.16 -10.24 -1.18
CA LEU A 164 12.93 -10.95 -2.45
C LEU A 164 12.81 -9.97 -3.62
N ASN A 165 12.08 -8.87 -3.43
CA ASN A 165 11.94 -7.85 -4.46
C ASN A 165 13.29 -7.18 -4.80
N GLU A 166 14.06 -6.77 -3.80
CA GLU A 166 15.41 -6.20 -3.98
C GLU A 166 16.39 -7.17 -4.66
N THR A 167 16.30 -8.47 -4.35
CA THR A 167 17.11 -9.50 -5.01
C THR A 167 16.67 -9.70 -6.46
N ALA A 168 15.37 -9.67 -6.74
CA ALA A 168 14.84 -9.77 -8.10
C ALA A 168 15.31 -8.59 -8.97
N HIS A 169 15.24 -7.36 -8.45
CA HIS A 169 15.79 -6.16 -9.13
C HIS A 169 17.25 -6.35 -9.52
N ARG A 170 18.11 -6.65 -8.54
CA ARG A 170 19.55 -6.82 -8.78
C ARG A 170 19.85 -7.96 -9.74
N PHE A 171 19.09 -9.06 -9.68
CA PHE A 171 19.25 -10.17 -10.61
C PHE A 171 18.97 -9.73 -12.06
N VAL A 172 17.86 -9.04 -12.29
CA VAL A 172 17.49 -8.55 -13.64
C VAL A 172 18.55 -7.57 -14.17
N ASP A 173 18.98 -6.61 -13.35
CA ASP A 173 20.00 -5.64 -13.78
C ASP A 173 21.36 -6.31 -14.08
N ASN A 174 21.79 -7.24 -13.23
CA ASN A 174 23.04 -7.98 -13.44
C ASN A 174 23.00 -8.82 -14.72
N VAL A 175 21.91 -9.55 -14.94
CA VAL A 175 21.73 -10.36 -16.17
C VAL A 175 21.78 -9.47 -17.41
N SER A 176 21.22 -8.26 -17.33
CA SER A 176 21.29 -7.27 -18.42
C SER A 176 22.72 -6.93 -18.79
N HIS A 177 23.52 -6.59 -17.77
CA HIS A 177 24.90 -6.19 -17.95
C HIS A 177 25.75 -7.36 -18.44
N GLU A 178 25.57 -8.55 -17.87
CA GLU A 178 26.30 -9.77 -18.25
C GLU A 178 26.02 -10.21 -19.70
N PHE A 179 24.83 -9.95 -20.24
CA PHE A 179 24.54 -10.17 -21.65
C PHE A 179 25.05 -9.04 -22.56
N ARG A 180 24.94 -7.77 -22.13
CA ARG A 180 25.34 -6.63 -22.95
C ARG A 180 26.85 -6.61 -23.21
N THR A 181 27.68 -6.88 -22.20
CA THR A 181 29.14 -6.84 -22.34
C THR A 181 29.67 -7.74 -23.47
N PRO A 182 29.38 -9.05 -23.52
CA PRO A 182 29.88 -9.91 -24.61
C PRO A 182 29.30 -9.52 -25.98
N LEU A 183 28.07 -9.01 -26.05
CA LEU A 183 27.47 -8.58 -27.31
C LEU A 183 28.07 -7.29 -27.85
N THR A 184 28.38 -6.34 -26.98
CA THR A 184 29.12 -5.12 -27.36
C THR A 184 30.47 -5.51 -27.93
N VAL A 185 31.21 -6.43 -27.27
CA VAL A 185 32.48 -6.92 -27.79
C VAL A 185 32.30 -7.59 -29.16
N ILE A 186 31.35 -8.50 -29.33
CA ILE A 186 31.09 -9.13 -30.64
C ILE A 186 30.80 -8.06 -31.71
N LYS A 187 29.97 -7.07 -31.39
CA LYS A 187 29.63 -5.97 -32.30
C LYS A 187 30.86 -5.14 -32.69
N ASP A 188 31.70 -4.79 -31.72
CA ASP A 188 32.90 -4.00 -31.94
C ASP A 188 33.88 -4.75 -32.85
N TYR A 189 34.13 -6.03 -32.59
CA TYR A 189 35.01 -6.84 -33.44
C TYR A 189 34.44 -7.04 -34.84
N VAL A 190 33.13 -7.29 -34.99
CA VAL A 190 32.48 -7.37 -36.30
C VAL A 190 32.64 -6.05 -37.06
N SER A 191 32.50 -4.92 -36.37
CA SER A 191 32.62 -3.58 -36.97
C SER A 191 34.07 -3.27 -37.38
N LEU A 192 35.05 -3.58 -36.53
CA LEU A 192 36.49 -3.41 -36.83
C LEU A 192 36.94 -4.23 -38.03
N VAL A 193 36.50 -5.49 -38.14
CA VAL A 193 36.78 -6.31 -39.31
C VAL A 193 36.09 -5.71 -40.52
N ARG A 194 34.80 -5.40 -40.44
CA ARG A 194 34.01 -4.85 -41.55
C ARG A 194 34.58 -3.55 -42.12
N GLU A 195 35.08 -2.67 -41.26
CA GLU A 195 35.68 -1.38 -41.65
C GLU A 195 37.10 -1.54 -42.22
N GLY A 196 37.66 -2.76 -42.19
CA GLY A 196 38.98 -3.07 -42.73
C GLY A 196 40.13 -2.63 -41.83
N VAL A 197 39.87 -2.29 -40.57
CA VAL A 197 40.87 -1.78 -39.61
C VAL A 197 41.98 -2.81 -39.34
N VAL A 198 41.61 -4.10 -39.35
CA VAL A 198 42.52 -5.22 -39.07
C VAL A 198 42.95 -5.99 -40.33
N GLY A 199 42.62 -5.50 -41.53
CA GLY A 199 42.97 -6.12 -42.81
C GLY A 199 41.95 -5.88 -43.92
N GLN A 200 42.33 -6.10 -45.18
CA GLN A 200 41.39 -5.98 -46.31
C GLN A 200 40.31 -7.07 -46.24
N VAL A 201 39.07 -6.68 -46.51
CA VAL A 201 37.89 -7.54 -46.48
C VAL A 201 37.26 -7.57 -47.85
N ASN A 202 36.98 -8.77 -48.37
CA ASN A 202 36.34 -8.91 -49.69
C ASN A 202 34.82 -8.66 -49.60
N GLU A 203 34.16 -8.49 -50.75
CA GLU A 203 32.72 -8.17 -50.79
C GLU A 203 31.84 -9.23 -50.10
N GLU A 204 32.20 -10.51 -50.22
CA GLU A 204 31.45 -11.61 -49.60
C GLU A 204 31.57 -11.57 -48.07
N GLN A 205 32.78 -11.35 -47.55
CA GLN A 205 33.05 -11.17 -46.13
C GLN A 205 32.35 -9.91 -45.59
N CYS A 206 32.35 -8.80 -46.32
CA CYS A 206 31.59 -7.60 -45.96
C CYS A 206 30.10 -7.90 -45.81
N ARG A 207 29.48 -8.63 -46.76
CA ARG A 207 28.07 -9.05 -46.62
C ARG A 207 27.84 -9.95 -45.41
N MET A 208 28.74 -10.88 -45.11
CA MET A 208 28.61 -11.74 -43.93
C MET A 208 28.69 -10.94 -42.63
N LEU A 209 29.62 -9.98 -42.55
CA LEU A 209 29.79 -9.10 -41.39
C LEU A 209 28.64 -8.12 -41.22
N ASP A 210 28.06 -7.62 -42.32
CA ASP A 210 26.81 -6.83 -42.28
C ASP A 210 25.68 -7.63 -41.61
N VAL A 211 25.50 -8.89 -42.03
CA VAL A 211 24.48 -9.77 -41.44
C VAL A 211 24.78 -10.04 -39.97
N ALA A 212 26.03 -10.35 -39.62
CA ALA A 212 26.43 -10.59 -38.23
C ALA A 212 26.22 -9.36 -37.33
N GLY A 213 26.56 -8.17 -37.83
CA GLY A 213 26.36 -6.89 -37.13
C GLY A 213 24.88 -6.63 -36.86
N VAL A 214 24.04 -6.75 -37.89
CA VAL A 214 22.58 -6.61 -37.76
C VAL A 214 22.00 -7.60 -36.76
N ARG A 215 22.43 -8.87 -36.78
CA ARG A 215 21.97 -9.88 -35.81
C ARG A 215 22.42 -9.60 -34.38
N THR A 216 23.63 -9.05 -34.21
CA THR A 216 24.14 -8.67 -32.89
C THR A 216 23.35 -7.49 -32.31
N ASP A 217 23.01 -6.51 -33.15
CA ASP A 217 22.14 -5.39 -32.77
C ASP A 217 20.72 -5.86 -32.41
N GLU A 218 20.15 -6.76 -33.20
CA GLU A 218 18.84 -7.36 -32.89
C GLU A 218 18.86 -8.11 -31.55
N LEU A 219 19.96 -8.79 -31.21
CA LEU A 219 20.07 -9.51 -29.96
C LEU A 219 20.26 -8.58 -28.75
N ASN A 220 21.04 -7.51 -28.89
CA ASN A 220 21.13 -6.46 -27.88
C ASN A 220 19.74 -5.85 -27.57
N ASN A 221 19.01 -5.45 -28.61
CA ASN A 221 17.66 -4.90 -28.44
C ASN A 221 16.70 -5.91 -27.80
N MET A 222 16.84 -7.20 -28.11
CA MET A 222 16.01 -8.25 -27.51
C MET A 222 16.28 -8.45 -26.02
N VAL A 223 17.56 -8.40 -25.62
CA VAL A 223 17.94 -8.44 -24.22
C VAL A 223 17.27 -7.28 -23.49
N ASP A 224 17.42 -6.06 -24.01
CA ASP A 224 16.79 -4.86 -23.44
C ASP A 224 15.26 -5.00 -23.35
N ASP A 225 14.59 -5.43 -24.42
CA ASP A 225 13.14 -5.66 -24.45
C ASP A 225 12.68 -6.71 -23.41
N MET A 226 13.41 -7.82 -23.26
CA MET A 226 13.09 -8.87 -22.28
C MET A 226 13.19 -8.36 -20.84
N LEU A 227 14.19 -7.53 -20.58
CA LEU A 227 14.41 -6.92 -19.27
C LEU A 227 13.34 -5.89 -18.96
N ASP A 228 12.95 -5.08 -19.94
CA ASP A 228 11.87 -4.12 -19.77
C ASP A 228 10.54 -4.80 -19.48
N VAL A 229 10.21 -5.89 -20.20
CA VAL A 229 9.02 -6.70 -19.90
C VAL A 229 9.05 -7.26 -18.48
N SER A 230 10.24 -7.68 -18.01
CA SER A 230 10.43 -8.20 -16.66
C SER A 230 10.26 -7.10 -15.60
N LYS A 231 10.83 -5.91 -15.84
CA LYS A 231 10.71 -4.73 -14.96
C LYS A 231 9.28 -4.19 -14.92
N LEU A 232 8.63 -4.08 -16.08
CA LEU A 232 7.23 -3.66 -16.20
C LEU A 232 6.30 -4.63 -15.47
N GLY A 233 6.43 -5.93 -15.72
CA GLY A 233 5.60 -6.96 -15.07
C GLY A 233 5.76 -7.03 -13.56
N ALA A 234 6.93 -6.66 -13.03
CA ALA A 234 7.18 -6.59 -11.60
C ALA A 234 6.87 -5.20 -10.98
N GLY A 235 6.43 -4.21 -11.78
CA GLY A 235 6.13 -2.85 -11.31
C GLY A 235 7.39 -2.05 -10.90
N LEU A 236 8.54 -2.45 -11.42
CA LEU A 236 9.87 -1.94 -11.07
C LEU A 236 10.33 -0.81 -11.98
N LEU A 237 9.64 -0.61 -13.10
CA LEU A 237 9.92 0.48 -14.02
C LEU A 237 9.31 1.78 -13.48
N GLY A 238 10.14 2.71 -13.02
CA GLY A 238 9.71 4.07 -12.71
C GLY A 238 9.40 4.88 -13.97
N ALA A 239 8.70 6.01 -13.82
CA ALA A 239 8.41 6.94 -14.90
C ALA A 239 8.81 8.36 -14.47
N TRP A 240 9.68 8.99 -15.23
CA TRP A 240 10.10 10.36 -15.00
C TRP A 240 9.28 11.30 -15.89
N ARG A 241 8.03 11.56 -15.46
CA ARG A 241 7.09 12.36 -16.24
C ARG A 241 7.27 13.84 -15.95
N ARG A 242 7.33 14.64 -17.00
CA ARG A 242 7.44 16.09 -16.92
C ARG A 242 6.76 16.75 -18.11
N PRO A 243 6.43 18.05 -18.02
CA PRO A 243 6.13 18.85 -19.19
C PRO A 243 7.25 18.77 -20.22
N CYS A 244 6.90 18.49 -21.47
CA CYS A 244 7.83 18.54 -22.61
C CYS A 244 7.09 18.79 -23.92
N GLN A 245 7.83 19.14 -24.97
CA GLN A 245 7.29 19.31 -26.31
C GLN A 245 7.45 18.04 -27.13
N LEU A 246 6.40 17.66 -27.88
CA LEU A 246 6.48 16.48 -28.76
C LEU A 246 7.56 16.64 -29.84
N SER A 247 7.79 17.86 -30.32
CA SER A 247 8.85 18.18 -31.30
C SER A 247 10.23 17.74 -30.83
N GLU A 248 10.58 17.97 -29.56
CA GLU A 248 11.87 17.57 -28.98
C GLU A 248 12.06 16.04 -29.03
N ILE A 249 10.99 15.29 -28.74
CA ILE A 249 11.01 13.82 -28.80
C ILE A 249 11.24 13.38 -30.25
N VAL A 250 10.47 13.94 -31.17
CA VAL A 250 10.52 13.62 -32.61
C VAL A 250 11.89 13.94 -33.21
N GLU A 251 12.46 15.10 -32.88
CA GLU A 251 13.80 15.51 -33.32
C GLU A 251 14.89 14.53 -32.87
N SER A 252 14.72 13.92 -31.69
CA SER A 252 15.66 12.91 -31.20
C SER A 252 15.53 11.55 -31.90
N VAL A 253 14.31 11.12 -32.25
CA VAL A 253 14.04 9.74 -32.74
C VAL A 253 13.91 9.62 -34.26
N CYS A 254 13.42 10.65 -34.95
CA CYS A 254 13.16 10.59 -36.39
C CYS A 254 14.41 10.49 -37.26
N PRO A 255 15.54 11.18 -36.98
CA PRO A 255 16.74 11.07 -37.82
C PRO A 255 17.28 9.63 -38.02
N PRO A 256 17.46 8.79 -36.98
CA PRO A 256 17.88 7.41 -37.19
C PRO A 256 16.81 6.55 -37.88
N LEU A 257 15.52 6.81 -37.64
CA LEU A 257 14.41 6.10 -38.31
C LEU A 257 14.36 6.42 -39.81
N ALA A 258 14.56 7.68 -40.18
CA ALA A 258 14.63 8.13 -41.58
C ALA A 258 15.77 7.44 -42.33
N LYS A 259 16.96 7.32 -41.72
CA LYS A 259 18.09 6.56 -42.29
C LYS A 259 17.71 5.09 -42.54
N LYS A 260 17.04 4.46 -41.57
CA LYS A 260 16.59 3.06 -41.66
C LYS A 260 15.54 2.85 -42.76
N ALA A 261 14.60 3.79 -42.91
CA ALA A 261 13.62 3.79 -43.99
C ALA A 261 14.28 3.95 -45.37
N ALA A 262 15.24 4.87 -45.49
CA ALA A 262 15.98 5.13 -46.73
C ALA A 262 16.75 3.89 -47.22
N VAL A 263 17.42 3.15 -46.31
CA VAL A 263 18.10 1.89 -46.66
C VAL A 263 17.14 0.86 -47.26
N LYS A 264 15.88 0.85 -46.81
CA LYS A 264 14.83 -0.04 -47.32
C LYS A 264 14.03 0.55 -48.49
N LYS A 265 14.39 1.75 -48.97
CA LYS A 265 13.68 2.48 -50.04
C LYS A 265 12.20 2.75 -49.69
N ILE A 266 11.96 3.14 -48.44
CA ILE A 266 10.64 3.50 -47.90
C ILE A 266 10.57 5.01 -47.73
N THR A 267 9.48 5.63 -48.17
CA THR A 267 9.19 7.04 -47.93
C THR A 267 8.73 7.21 -46.48
N PHE A 268 9.46 8.00 -45.70
CA PHE A 268 9.11 8.32 -44.31
C PHE A 268 8.71 9.79 -44.20
N GLU A 269 7.45 10.03 -43.84
CA GLU A 269 6.85 11.37 -43.73
C GLU A 269 6.56 11.69 -42.27
N THR A 270 6.81 12.94 -41.86
CA THR A 270 6.44 13.47 -40.54
C THR A 270 5.46 14.62 -40.73
N ASN A 271 4.24 14.45 -40.22
CA ASN A 271 3.18 15.46 -40.25
C ASN A 271 2.83 15.87 -38.81
N ILE A 272 3.66 16.73 -38.23
CA ILE A 272 3.53 17.20 -36.85
C ILE A 272 3.48 18.72 -36.90
N ASP A 273 2.39 19.30 -36.43
CA ASP A 273 2.26 20.74 -36.32
C ASP A 273 3.28 21.28 -35.29
N GLN A 274 3.93 22.40 -35.61
CA GLN A 274 4.86 23.08 -34.72
C GLN A 274 4.16 23.76 -33.54
N ASN A 275 2.86 24.02 -33.66
CA ASN A 275 2.06 24.70 -32.63
C ASN A 275 1.32 23.75 -31.69
N LEU A 276 1.72 22.48 -31.62
CA LEU A 276 1.10 21.54 -30.68
C LEU A 276 1.34 21.98 -29.22
N PRO A 277 0.35 21.79 -28.33
CA PRO A 277 0.50 22.07 -26.92
C PRO A 277 1.54 21.16 -26.23
N SER A 278 2.07 21.64 -25.10
CA SER A 278 2.95 20.87 -24.22
C SER A 278 2.23 19.61 -23.70
N ILE A 279 2.97 18.51 -23.57
CA ILE A 279 2.50 17.23 -23.07
C ILE A 279 3.17 16.87 -21.75
N TYR A 280 2.50 16.06 -20.93
CA TYR A 280 3.06 15.56 -19.67
C TYR A 280 3.41 14.08 -19.78
N CYS A 281 4.68 13.77 -20.02
CA CYS A 281 5.13 12.40 -20.20
C CYS A 281 6.60 12.19 -19.83
N ASP A 282 7.00 10.93 -19.79
CA ASP A 282 8.40 10.52 -19.80
C ASP A 282 8.88 10.45 -21.26
N SER A 283 9.64 11.48 -21.66
CA SER A 283 10.05 11.70 -23.05
C SER A 283 10.88 10.55 -23.63
N GLU A 284 11.72 9.90 -22.82
CA GLU A 284 12.52 8.75 -23.25
C GLU A 284 11.61 7.56 -23.58
N LYS A 285 10.64 7.28 -22.71
CA LYS A 285 9.70 6.17 -22.89
C LYS A 285 8.75 6.40 -24.06
N VAL A 286 8.26 7.63 -24.26
CA VAL A 286 7.46 7.98 -25.44
C VAL A 286 8.30 7.86 -26.72
N GLY A 287 9.56 8.31 -26.71
CA GLY A 287 10.48 8.09 -27.82
C GLY A 287 10.63 6.61 -28.18
N ARG A 288 10.73 5.74 -27.18
CA ARG A 288 10.76 4.27 -27.39
C ARG A 288 9.48 3.71 -27.98
N VAL A 289 8.31 4.21 -27.60
CA VAL A 289 7.02 3.86 -28.23
C VAL A 289 7.07 4.18 -29.72
N ILE A 290 7.49 5.40 -30.08
CA ILE A 290 7.60 5.84 -31.48
C ILE A 290 8.57 4.94 -32.26
N ILE A 291 9.76 4.64 -31.70
CA ILE A 291 10.76 3.77 -32.34
C ILE A 291 10.19 2.38 -32.61
N ASN A 292 9.46 1.79 -31.65
CA ASN A 292 8.85 0.47 -31.79
C ASN A 292 7.79 0.44 -32.89
N LEU A 293 6.91 1.45 -32.91
CA LEU A 293 5.84 1.56 -33.91
C LEU A 293 6.37 1.83 -35.31
N VAL A 294 7.28 2.80 -35.47
CA VAL A 294 7.87 3.13 -36.77
C VAL A 294 8.74 1.98 -37.29
N THR A 295 9.48 1.27 -36.42
CA THR A 295 10.26 0.09 -36.85
C THR A 295 9.34 -1.04 -37.34
N ASN A 296 8.18 -1.23 -36.71
CA ASN A 296 7.19 -2.20 -37.18
C ASN A 296 6.59 -1.77 -38.52
N ALA A 297 6.21 -0.51 -38.68
CA ALA A 297 5.72 0.06 -39.94
C ALA A 297 6.74 -0.13 -41.08
N ILE A 298 8.01 0.23 -40.86
CA ILE A 298 9.13 0.04 -41.81
C ILE A 298 9.36 -1.45 -42.16
N LYS A 299 9.01 -2.36 -41.25
CA LYS A 299 9.20 -3.80 -41.44
C LYS A 299 8.09 -4.43 -42.27
N PHE A 300 6.86 -3.94 -42.15
CA PHE A 300 5.67 -4.53 -42.76
C PHE A 300 5.02 -3.66 -43.84
N CYS A 301 5.61 -2.51 -44.22
CA CYS A 301 5.06 -1.65 -45.25
C CYS A 301 4.94 -2.33 -46.63
N GLY A 302 4.07 -1.76 -47.48
CA GLY A 302 3.86 -2.21 -48.85
C GLY A 302 5.02 -1.85 -49.78
N LYS A 303 4.81 -2.06 -51.08
CA LYS A 303 5.73 -1.64 -52.15
C LYS A 303 4.96 -0.87 -53.23
N PRO A 304 5.25 0.42 -53.47
CA PRO A 304 6.23 1.27 -52.77
C PRO A 304 5.85 1.47 -51.30
N GLY A 305 6.84 1.54 -50.42
CA GLY A 305 6.60 1.64 -48.97
C GLY A 305 6.43 3.09 -48.54
N ILE A 306 5.35 3.39 -47.82
CA ILE A 306 5.06 4.70 -47.24
C ILE A 306 4.77 4.50 -45.76
N VAL A 307 5.46 5.26 -44.91
CA VAL A 307 5.24 5.33 -43.47
C VAL A 307 5.10 6.79 -43.07
N ARG A 308 4.01 7.13 -42.37
CA ARG A 308 3.72 8.48 -41.91
C ARG A 308 3.61 8.51 -40.39
N LEU A 309 4.40 9.37 -39.74
CA LEU A 309 4.23 9.75 -38.35
C LEU A 309 3.42 11.04 -38.29
N TRP A 310 2.34 11.06 -37.53
CA TRP A 310 1.49 12.24 -37.39
C TRP A 310 1.06 12.45 -35.93
N ALA A 311 0.68 13.68 -35.60
CA ALA A 311 0.14 14.02 -34.29
C ALA A 311 -0.97 15.07 -34.41
N GLU A 312 -2.06 14.86 -33.68
CA GLU A 312 -3.24 15.72 -33.68
C GLU A 312 -3.73 15.94 -32.24
N GLU A 313 -4.20 17.14 -31.93
CA GLU A 313 -4.81 17.43 -30.63
C GLU A 313 -6.25 16.91 -30.59
N ASN A 314 -6.57 16.16 -29.55
CA ASN A 314 -7.94 15.77 -29.22
C ASN A 314 -8.49 16.73 -28.16
N HIS A 315 -9.15 17.81 -28.62
CA HIS A 315 -9.69 18.85 -27.76
C HIS A 315 -10.74 18.32 -26.75
N ASP A 316 -11.49 17.28 -27.10
CA ASP A 316 -12.55 16.72 -26.22
C ASP A 316 -11.95 15.99 -25.00
N GLN A 317 -10.78 15.38 -25.16
CA GLN A 317 -10.14 14.58 -24.12
C GLN A 317 -8.88 15.21 -23.52
N SER A 318 -8.51 16.42 -23.98
CA SER A 318 -7.32 17.16 -23.52
C SER A 318 -6.05 16.31 -23.59
N GLU A 319 -5.83 15.67 -24.75
CA GLU A 319 -4.69 14.81 -25.04
C GLU A 319 -4.18 15.03 -26.48
N LEU A 320 -2.94 14.64 -26.75
CA LEU A 320 -2.47 14.44 -28.11
C LEU A 320 -2.69 13.00 -28.53
N ASN A 321 -3.20 12.81 -29.75
CA ASN A 321 -3.22 11.53 -30.44
C ASN A 321 -2.04 11.48 -31.42
N ILE A 322 -1.16 10.50 -31.24
CA ILE A 322 0.05 10.30 -32.04
C ILE A 322 -0.11 9.01 -32.81
N GLY A 323 -0.01 9.06 -34.13
CA GLY A 323 -0.24 7.92 -35.00
C GLY A 323 0.89 7.63 -35.96
N ILE A 324 1.07 6.35 -36.25
CA ILE A 324 2.00 5.82 -37.23
C ILE A 324 1.18 5.01 -38.23
N THR A 325 1.08 5.52 -39.46
CA THR A 325 0.36 4.90 -40.56
C THR A 325 1.32 4.29 -41.57
N ASP A 326 1.12 3.03 -41.91
CA ASP A 326 1.81 2.33 -42.99
C ASP A 326 0.84 1.82 -44.05
N ASN A 327 1.34 1.66 -45.28
CA ASN A 327 0.59 1.09 -46.40
C ASN A 327 0.86 -0.41 -46.60
N GLY A 328 1.08 -1.14 -45.52
CA GLY A 328 1.37 -2.58 -45.50
C GLY A 328 0.19 -3.48 -45.88
N PRO A 329 0.32 -4.80 -45.66
CA PRO A 329 -0.71 -5.78 -46.00
C PRO A 329 -1.95 -5.70 -45.11
N GLY A 330 -1.94 -4.87 -44.07
CA GLY A 330 -2.98 -4.82 -43.06
C GLY A 330 -3.02 -6.05 -42.15
N ILE A 331 -3.91 -6.00 -41.17
CA ILE A 331 -4.12 -6.99 -40.12
C ILE A 331 -5.62 -7.32 -40.11
N ASP A 332 -5.97 -8.60 -40.02
CA ASP A 332 -7.34 -9.04 -39.86
C ASP A 332 -7.85 -8.86 -38.42
N ASP A 333 -9.17 -8.91 -38.24
CA ASP A 333 -9.80 -8.69 -36.92
C ASP A 333 -9.28 -9.66 -35.85
N GLU A 334 -9.04 -10.94 -36.21
CA GLU A 334 -8.47 -11.92 -35.29
C GLU A 334 -7.04 -11.53 -34.91
N GLY A 335 -6.24 -11.07 -35.87
CA GLY A 335 -4.88 -10.61 -35.66
C GLY A 335 -4.82 -9.40 -34.72
N VAL A 336 -5.66 -8.38 -34.95
CA VAL A 336 -5.75 -7.16 -34.12
C VAL A 336 -5.97 -7.50 -32.64
N SER A 337 -6.81 -8.50 -32.34
CA SER A 337 -7.06 -8.91 -30.95
C SER A 337 -5.86 -9.57 -30.24
N GLN A 338 -4.87 -10.07 -31.01
CA GLN A 338 -3.74 -10.84 -30.50
C GLN A 338 -2.39 -10.10 -30.57
N ILE A 339 -2.24 -9.07 -31.39
CA ILE A 339 -0.93 -8.42 -31.64
C ILE A 339 -0.29 -7.78 -30.40
N PHE A 340 -1.07 -7.40 -29.40
CA PHE A 340 -0.56 -6.82 -28.14
C PHE A 340 -0.18 -7.88 -27.09
N LYS A 341 -0.48 -9.16 -27.33
CA LYS A 341 -0.13 -10.25 -26.41
C LYS A 341 1.37 -10.57 -26.54
N ARG A 342 2.01 -10.88 -25.41
CA ARG A 342 3.43 -11.22 -25.35
C ARG A 342 3.75 -12.42 -26.23
N PHE A 343 4.87 -12.33 -26.96
CA PHE A 343 5.40 -13.38 -27.85
C PHE A 343 4.47 -13.79 -29.00
N LYS A 344 3.39 -13.04 -29.26
CA LYS A 344 2.50 -13.32 -30.38
C LYS A 344 3.02 -12.68 -31.66
N GLN A 345 2.96 -13.46 -32.74
CA GLN A 345 3.25 -13.04 -34.10
C GLN A 345 2.15 -13.58 -35.01
N LEU A 346 1.71 -12.77 -35.96
CA LEU A 346 0.72 -13.17 -36.95
C LEU A 346 1.34 -14.17 -37.92
N LYS A 347 0.59 -15.21 -38.27
CA LYS A 347 1.06 -16.33 -39.10
C LYS A 347 1.13 -16.01 -40.60
N THR A 348 0.69 -14.83 -41.01
CA THR A 348 0.47 -14.46 -42.41
C THR A 348 1.77 -14.05 -43.09
N GLN A 349 2.28 -14.94 -43.96
CA GLN A 349 3.32 -14.75 -44.99
C GLN A 349 4.45 -13.75 -44.67
N ILE A 350 5.35 -14.15 -43.77
CA ILE A 350 6.60 -13.43 -43.53
C ILE A 350 7.76 -14.39 -43.83
N THR A 351 8.57 -14.06 -44.85
CA THR A 351 9.83 -14.74 -45.16
C THR A 351 10.70 -14.89 -43.91
N ASN A 352 11.48 -15.97 -43.77
CA ASN A 352 12.31 -16.24 -42.57
C ASN A 352 13.23 -15.07 -42.14
N SER A 353 13.49 -14.09 -43.00
CA SER A 353 14.28 -12.88 -42.72
C SER A 353 13.57 -11.78 -41.91
N THR A 354 12.25 -11.84 -41.74
CA THR A 354 11.43 -10.79 -41.09
C THR A 354 10.80 -11.25 -39.76
N LYS A 355 11.36 -12.26 -39.09
CA LYS A 355 10.92 -12.67 -37.74
C LYS A 355 11.36 -11.65 -36.68
N GLY A 356 10.40 -11.14 -35.89
CA GLY A 356 10.68 -10.38 -34.67
C GLY A 356 10.50 -11.29 -33.45
N PHE A 357 10.50 -10.75 -32.23
CA PHE A 357 10.19 -11.54 -31.01
C PHE A 357 8.76 -11.38 -30.50
N GLY A 358 7.99 -10.42 -31.03
CA GLY A 358 6.61 -10.18 -30.58
C GLY A 358 6.52 -9.50 -29.21
N LEU A 359 7.55 -8.72 -28.83
CA LEU A 359 7.58 -7.97 -27.58
C LEU A 359 7.36 -6.46 -27.78
N GLY A 360 7.82 -5.88 -28.90
CA GLY A 360 7.80 -4.43 -29.11
C GLY A 360 6.41 -3.77 -28.99
N LEU A 361 5.33 -4.39 -29.50
CA LEU A 361 3.97 -3.85 -29.35
C LEU A 361 3.44 -3.96 -27.92
N ASN A 362 3.79 -5.04 -27.19
CA ASN A 362 3.42 -5.16 -25.78
C ASN A 362 4.15 -4.11 -24.93
N ILE A 363 5.45 -3.92 -25.16
CA ILE A 363 6.26 -2.90 -24.50
C ILE A 363 5.71 -1.51 -24.82
N ALA A 364 5.42 -1.22 -26.09
CA ALA A 364 4.83 0.05 -26.49
C ALA A 364 3.51 0.33 -25.73
N LYS A 365 2.62 -0.66 -25.67
CA LYS A 365 1.38 -0.56 -24.90
C LYS A 365 1.61 -0.25 -23.43
N GLU A 366 2.50 -0.99 -22.76
CA GLU A 366 2.83 -0.80 -21.34
C GLU A 366 3.47 0.57 -21.07
N LEU A 367 4.31 1.08 -21.98
CA LEU A 367 4.94 2.41 -21.86
C LEU A 367 3.94 3.55 -22.10
N VAL A 368 3.00 3.38 -23.03
CA VAL A 368 1.87 4.30 -23.22
C VAL A 368 0.99 4.30 -21.95
N ASP A 369 0.68 3.11 -21.44
CA ASP A 369 -0.07 2.94 -20.19
C ASP A 369 0.65 3.62 -19.01
N LEU A 370 1.97 3.46 -18.93
CA LEU A 370 2.78 4.14 -17.92
C LEU A 370 2.68 5.66 -18.07
N ASN A 371 2.47 6.21 -19.26
CA ASN A 371 2.27 7.65 -19.48
C ASN A 371 0.80 8.10 -19.42
N PHE A 372 -0.09 7.30 -18.85
CA PHE A 372 -1.54 7.57 -18.76
C PHE A 372 -2.24 7.74 -20.11
N GLY A 373 -1.62 7.20 -21.17
CA GLY A 373 -2.19 7.10 -22.49
C GLY A 373 -2.98 5.82 -22.70
N GLU A 374 -3.68 5.76 -23.81
CA GLU A 374 -4.29 4.55 -24.36
C GLU A 374 -3.72 4.28 -25.75
N MET A 375 -3.74 3.00 -26.17
CA MET A 375 -3.20 2.57 -27.46
C MET A 375 -4.30 1.91 -28.29
N SER A 376 -4.39 2.29 -29.55
CA SER A 376 -5.37 1.79 -30.51
C SER A 376 -4.68 1.35 -31.80
N VAL A 377 -5.42 0.57 -32.60
CA VAL A 377 -4.98 0.13 -33.92
C VAL A 377 -6.18 0.11 -34.85
N GLU A 378 -5.99 0.65 -36.04
CA GLU A 378 -6.95 0.61 -37.14
C GLU A 378 -6.25 -0.06 -38.32
N SER A 379 -6.81 -1.13 -38.86
CA SER A 379 -6.18 -1.86 -39.95
C SER A 379 -7.24 -2.52 -40.83
N GLU A 380 -6.96 -2.52 -42.13
CA GLU A 380 -7.77 -3.23 -43.12
C GLU A 380 -6.83 -3.98 -44.07
N LEU A 381 -7.17 -5.23 -44.38
CA LEU A 381 -6.37 -6.08 -45.25
C LEU A 381 -6.16 -5.42 -46.62
N GLY A 382 -4.89 -5.25 -47.00
CA GLY A 382 -4.45 -4.63 -48.25
C GLY A 382 -4.44 -3.10 -48.26
N GLN A 383 -4.99 -2.43 -47.24
CA GLN A 383 -5.01 -0.96 -47.14
C GLN A 383 -3.91 -0.41 -46.22
N GLY A 384 -3.44 -1.22 -45.27
CA GLY A 384 -2.38 -0.85 -44.34
C GLY A 384 -2.80 -0.90 -42.88
N THR A 385 -1.99 -0.26 -42.03
CA THR A 385 -2.21 -0.24 -40.58
C THR A 385 -1.88 1.14 -40.03
N THR A 386 -2.72 1.62 -39.12
CA THR A 386 -2.46 2.79 -38.29
C THR A 386 -2.41 2.34 -36.84
N PHE A 387 -1.25 2.46 -36.22
CA PHE A 387 -1.11 2.35 -34.76
C PHE A 387 -1.13 3.74 -34.16
N SER A 388 -2.02 3.97 -33.21
CA SER A 388 -2.12 5.26 -32.53
C SER A 388 -2.04 5.11 -31.03
N PHE A 389 -1.55 6.15 -30.37
CA PHE A 389 -1.51 6.21 -28.91
C PHE A 389 -1.73 7.64 -28.43
N THR A 390 -2.28 7.77 -27.23
CA THR A 390 -2.58 9.07 -26.64
C THR A 390 -1.57 9.45 -25.56
N ILE A 391 -1.34 10.75 -25.37
CA ILE A 391 -0.54 11.30 -24.27
C ILE A 391 -1.28 12.52 -23.71
N PRO A 392 -1.44 12.64 -22.38
CA PRO A 392 -2.12 13.79 -21.79
C PRO A 392 -1.37 15.09 -22.06
N LEU A 393 -2.13 16.16 -22.30
CA LEU A 393 -1.57 17.51 -22.32
C LEU A 393 -1.02 17.88 -20.94
N ASP A 394 -0.12 18.86 -20.91
CA ASP A 394 0.39 19.48 -19.70
C ASP A 394 -0.69 20.35 -19.02
N ASN A 395 -1.71 19.66 -18.50
CA ASN A 395 -2.80 20.22 -17.74
C ASN A 395 -2.94 19.40 -16.45
N PRO A 396 -2.42 19.90 -15.32
CA PRO A 396 -2.43 19.17 -14.05
C PRO A 396 -3.81 18.63 -13.66
N SER A 397 -4.87 19.40 -13.92
CA SER A 397 -6.25 18.98 -13.62
C SER A 397 -6.69 17.82 -14.52
N GLY A 398 -6.38 17.88 -15.81
CA GLY A 398 -6.67 16.79 -16.75
C GLY A 398 -5.90 15.51 -16.40
N ILE A 399 -4.63 15.64 -16.06
CA ILE A 399 -3.76 14.54 -15.64
C ILE A 399 -4.30 13.88 -14.36
N MET A 400 -4.68 14.68 -13.35
CA MET A 400 -5.24 14.16 -12.11
C MET A 400 -6.55 13.40 -12.33
N LYS A 401 -7.42 13.88 -13.23
CA LYS A 401 -8.64 13.17 -13.59
C LYS A 401 -8.34 11.77 -14.14
N ARG A 402 -7.44 11.68 -15.13
CA ARG A 402 -7.00 10.40 -15.72
C ARG A 402 -6.35 9.48 -14.71
N TYR A 403 -5.52 10.06 -13.84
CA TYR A 403 -4.87 9.35 -12.75
C TYR A 403 -5.89 8.65 -11.84
N LEU A 404 -6.94 9.36 -11.42
CA LEU A 404 -8.00 8.82 -10.58
C LEU A 404 -8.84 7.76 -11.31
N GLU A 405 -9.22 8.00 -12.57
CA GLU A 405 -9.95 7.03 -13.38
C GLU A 405 -9.16 5.71 -13.54
N LYS A 406 -7.85 5.82 -13.79
CA LYS A 406 -6.96 4.65 -13.89
C LYS A 406 -6.79 3.94 -12.54
N ALA A 407 -6.70 4.69 -11.45
CA ALA A 407 -6.65 4.12 -10.10
C ALA A 407 -7.94 3.37 -9.73
N GLN A 408 -9.12 3.86 -10.17
CA GLN A 408 -10.41 3.17 -9.96
C GLN A 408 -10.55 1.87 -10.75
N ARG A 409 -10.01 1.80 -11.97
CA ARG A 409 -10.06 0.60 -12.82
C ARG A 409 -9.13 -0.54 -12.34
N ARG A 410 -8.25 -0.28 -11.36
CA ARG A 410 -7.31 -1.29 -10.84
C ARG A 410 -7.97 -2.22 -9.84
N ASN A 411 -8.14 -3.49 -10.22
CA ASN A 411 -8.65 -4.53 -9.32
C ASN A 411 -7.67 -4.91 -8.19
N ASN A 412 -6.37 -4.65 -8.33
CA ASN A 412 -5.33 -5.08 -7.38
C ASN A 412 -4.25 -3.98 -7.18
N GLY A 413 -4.60 -2.86 -6.56
CA GLY A 413 -3.65 -1.79 -6.24
C GLY A 413 -4.05 -1.02 -4.97
N PRO A 414 -3.19 -0.12 -4.47
CA PRO A 414 -3.55 0.74 -3.36
C PRO A 414 -4.71 1.65 -3.76
N SER A 415 -5.84 1.54 -3.06
CA SER A 415 -7.02 2.38 -3.27
C SER A 415 -6.89 3.76 -2.65
N VAL A 416 -5.75 4.11 -2.03
CA VAL A 416 -5.57 5.40 -1.34
C VAL A 416 -4.59 6.28 -2.11
N VAL A 417 -4.96 7.55 -2.26
CA VAL A 417 -4.07 8.60 -2.79
C VAL A 417 -3.72 9.55 -1.65
N ALA A 418 -2.43 9.87 -1.54
CA ALA A 418 -1.92 10.85 -0.61
C ALA A 418 -1.34 12.05 -1.35
N PHE A 419 -1.65 13.25 -0.87
CA PHE A 419 -1.00 14.47 -1.33
C PHE A 419 0.07 14.90 -0.33
N VAL A 420 1.29 15.08 -0.83
CA VAL A 420 2.44 15.54 -0.04
C VAL A 420 3.05 16.73 -0.73
N ARG A 421 3.04 17.86 -0.03
CA ARG A 421 3.66 19.11 -0.45
C ARG A 421 5.13 19.10 -0.01
N ALA A 422 6.03 19.34 -0.95
CA ALA A 422 7.46 19.45 -0.73
C ALA A 422 7.91 20.88 -1.05
N GLN A 423 8.62 21.50 -0.11
CA GLN A 423 9.07 22.89 -0.23
C GLN A 423 10.56 23.01 0.14
N ILE A 424 11.29 23.85 -0.57
CA ILE A 424 12.66 24.29 -0.23
C ILE A 424 12.65 25.78 0.12
N GLU A 425 13.74 26.30 0.67
CA GLU A 425 13.87 27.73 0.98
C GLU A 425 13.90 28.59 -0.30
N ASP A 426 13.40 29.83 -0.23
CA ASP A 426 13.26 30.70 -1.41
C ASP A 426 14.58 31.32 -1.91
N ASN A 427 15.67 31.16 -1.16
CA ASN A 427 16.98 31.73 -1.45
C ASN A 427 17.94 30.74 -2.14
N ILE A 428 17.42 29.61 -2.63
CA ILE A 428 18.20 28.54 -3.24
C ILE A 428 18.50 28.88 -4.71
N SER A 429 19.68 28.51 -5.19
CA SER A 429 20.08 28.74 -6.58
C SER A 429 19.21 27.96 -7.57
N ASP A 430 19.09 28.44 -8.82
CA ASP A 430 18.35 27.70 -9.86
C ASP A 430 18.93 26.30 -10.11
N ILE A 431 20.26 26.15 -10.01
CA ILE A 431 20.96 24.88 -10.18
C ILE A 431 20.57 23.91 -9.07
N ASP A 432 20.62 24.35 -7.82
CA ASP A 432 20.23 23.51 -6.69
C ASP A 432 18.72 23.18 -6.71
N THR A 433 17.90 24.10 -7.23
CA THR A 433 16.47 23.88 -7.45
C THR A 433 16.21 22.80 -8.51
N GLN A 434 16.99 22.78 -9.60
CA GLN A 434 16.92 21.72 -10.61
C GLN A 434 17.42 20.36 -10.07
N ASP A 435 18.46 20.38 -9.24
CA ASP A 435 18.93 19.16 -8.56
C ASP A 435 17.87 18.62 -7.60
N MET A 436 17.14 19.49 -6.90
CA MET A 436 16.00 19.11 -6.06
C MET A 436 14.84 18.55 -6.87
N ASP A 437 14.51 19.15 -8.02
CA ASP A 437 13.50 18.62 -8.94
C ASP A 437 13.86 17.21 -9.42
N SER A 438 15.13 17.00 -9.79
CA SER A 438 15.65 15.69 -10.20
C SER A 438 15.59 14.67 -9.05
N PHE A 439 15.96 15.08 -7.84
CA PHE A 439 15.88 14.23 -6.64
C PHE A 439 14.44 13.82 -6.32
N PHE A 440 13.50 14.75 -6.40
CA PHE A 440 12.09 14.46 -6.13
C PHE A 440 11.48 13.53 -7.19
N ASN A 441 11.83 13.72 -8.46
CA ASN A 441 11.42 12.80 -9.52
C ASN A 441 12.01 11.39 -9.34
N TYR A 442 13.24 11.27 -8.87
CA TYR A 442 13.89 9.97 -8.59
C TYR A 442 13.16 9.15 -7.52
N LEU A 443 12.37 9.79 -6.63
CA LEU A 443 11.62 9.11 -5.57
C LEU A 443 10.28 8.49 -6.02
N LEU A 444 9.85 8.80 -7.25
CA LEU A 444 8.56 8.39 -7.80
C LEU A 444 8.55 6.90 -8.16
N ARG A 445 7.48 6.21 -7.77
CA ARG A 445 7.14 4.90 -8.30
C ARG A 445 6.37 5.04 -9.61
N ALA A 446 6.17 3.93 -10.31
CA ALA A 446 5.41 3.87 -11.56
C ALA A 446 4.06 4.59 -11.53
N ASN A 447 3.41 4.66 -10.36
CA ASN A 447 2.06 5.22 -10.19
C ASN A 447 2.03 6.49 -9.35
N ASP A 448 3.19 7.07 -9.07
CA ASP A 448 3.25 8.36 -8.40
C ASP A 448 3.29 9.46 -9.46
N LEU A 449 2.79 10.64 -9.07
CA LEU A 449 2.88 11.87 -9.85
C LEU A 449 3.61 12.92 -9.03
N LEU A 450 4.30 13.80 -9.72
CA LEU A 450 4.90 15.01 -9.17
C LEU A 450 4.49 16.19 -10.04
N PHE A 451 3.90 17.20 -9.40
CA PHE A 451 3.58 18.47 -10.04
C PHE A 451 4.44 19.55 -9.41
N ARG A 452 5.04 20.39 -10.25
CA ARG A 452 5.70 21.61 -9.80
C ARG A 452 4.65 22.72 -9.75
N VAL A 453 4.49 23.36 -8.60
CA VAL A 453 3.45 24.39 -8.38
C VAL A 453 4.06 25.79 -8.34
N GLY A 454 5.34 25.88 -7.97
CA GLY A 454 6.13 27.11 -8.04
C GLY A 454 7.63 26.85 -8.23
N THR A 455 8.46 27.86 -8.06
CA THR A 455 9.92 27.72 -8.22
C THR A 455 10.51 26.76 -7.18
N HIS A 456 10.05 26.84 -5.94
CA HIS A 456 10.59 26.10 -4.79
C HIS A 456 9.59 25.10 -4.18
N GLU A 457 8.54 24.75 -4.93
CA GLU A 457 7.42 23.98 -4.41
C GLU A 457 6.90 22.91 -5.39
N TRP A 458 6.69 21.72 -4.83
CA TRP A 458 6.19 20.53 -5.52
C TRP A 458 5.08 19.85 -4.74
N VAL A 459 4.19 19.18 -5.46
CA VAL A 459 3.12 18.38 -4.89
C VAL A 459 3.17 16.98 -5.47
N TYR A 460 3.40 16.00 -4.58
CA TYR A 460 3.26 14.59 -4.89
C TYR A 460 1.79 14.18 -4.85
N ALA A 461 1.39 13.37 -5.81
CA ALA A 461 0.24 12.48 -5.67
C ALA A 461 0.72 11.03 -5.65
N LEU A 462 0.70 10.43 -4.46
CA LEU A 462 1.26 9.12 -4.20
C LEU A 462 0.16 8.06 -4.22
N SER A 463 0.37 6.98 -4.97
CA SER A 463 -0.49 5.79 -4.91
C SER A 463 0.07 4.85 -3.84
N ILE A 464 -0.54 4.84 -2.66
CA ILE A 464 -0.02 4.12 -1.50
C ILE A 464 -1.14 3.49 -0.69
N SER A 465 -0.81 2.50 0.14
CA SER A 465 -1.76 2.06 1.18
C SER A 465 -1.75 3.04 2.36
N SER A 466 -2.83 3.09 3.15
CA SER A 466 -2.94 3.96 4.33
C SER A 466 -1.82 3.74 5.37
N LEU A 467 -1.18 2.57 5.36
CA LEU A 467 -0.06 2.20 6.25
C LEU A 467 1.33 2.54 5.68
N GLU A 468 1.42 3.05 4.45
CA GLU A 468 2.70 3.29 3.76
C GLU A 468 3.23 4.72 3.84
N MET A 469 2.46 5.69 4.33
CA MET A 469 2.92 7.09 4.45
C MET A 469 4.22 7.24 5.25
N PRO A 470 4.38 6.64 6.44
CA PRO A 470 5.66 6.70 7.16
C PRO A 470 6.82 6.10 6.36
N ASN A 471 6.55 5.04 5.57
CA ASN A 471 7.59 4.44 4.72
C ASN A 471 8.03 5.37 3.58
N PHE A 472 7.15 6.25 3.08
CA PHE A 472 7.53 7.26 2.10
C PHE A 472 8.51 8.26 2.70
N VAL A 473 8.18 8.86 3.85
CA VAL A 473 9.05 9.85 4.53
C VAL A 473 10.42 9.25 4.84
N THR A 474 10.46 8.06 5.44
CA THR A 474 11.74 7.38 5.72
C THR A 474 12.53 7.06 4.44
N ARG A 475 11.84 6.77 3.32
CA ARG A 475 12.50 6.56 2.02
C ARG A 475 13.15 7.86 1.53
N VAL A 476 12.44 8.99 1.59
CA VAL A 476 12.98 10.30 1.21
C VAL A 476 14.22 10.62 2.02
N GLU A 477 14.17 10.47 3.35
CA GLU A 477 15.32 10.72 4.24
C GLU A 477 16.51 9.81 3.91
N THR A 478 16.25 8.53 3.67
CA THR A 478 17.29 7.54 3.35
C THR A 478 17.97 7.86 2.03
N GLU A 479 17.20 8.14 0.98
CA GLU A 479 17.74 8.45 -0.35
C GLU A 479 18.40 9.83 -0.37
N TRP A 480 17.86 10.84 0.32
CA TRP A 480 18.52 12.14 0.47
C TRP A 480 19.91 12.00 1.11
N GLY A 481 20.01 11.19 2.18
CA GLY A 481 21.29 10.89 2.82
C GLY A 481 22.27 10.14 1.90
N LYS A 482 21.79 9.29 0.99
CA LYS A 482 22.65 8.64 -0.02
C LYS A 482 23.10 9.63 -1.09
N THR A 483 22.19 10.43 -1.62
CA THR A 483 22.49 11.43 -2.66
C THR A 483 23.54 12.41 -2.15
N ASN A 484 23.40 12.92 -0.93
CA ASN A 484 24.36 13.86 -0.36
C ASN A 484 25.73 13.26 -0.07
N ARG A 485 25.83 11.96 0.22
CA ARG A 485 27.13 11.28 0.35
C ARG A 485 27.88 11.17 -0.98
N ASN A 486 27.16 11.14 -2.09
CA ASN A 486 27.72 10.91 -3.42
C ASN A 486 27.76 12.19 -4.28
N ARG A 487 27.27 13.34 -3.78
CA ARG A 487 27.21 14.60 -4.54
C ARG A 487 28.54 15.37 -4.41
N PRO A 488 29.22 15.68 -5.53
CA PRO A 488 30.55 16.29 -5.50
C PRO A 488 30.57 17.79 -5.11
N PHE A 489 29.44 18.50 -5.21
CA PHE A 489 29.36 19.96 -5.00
C PHE A 489 28.62 20.36 -3.72
N GLY A 490 28.61 19.49 -2.70
CA GLY A 490 27.95 19.73 -1.42
C GLY A 490 26.53 19.14 -1.34
N PRO A 491 25.88 19.22 -0.16
CA PRO A 491 24.57 18.61 0.05
C PRO A 491 23.48 19.33 -0.74
N LEU A 492 22.43 18.58 -1.10
CA LEU A 492 21.17 19.13 -1.58
C LEU A 492 20.57 20.08 -0.52
N PRO A 493 19.81 21.11 -0.96
CA PRO A 493 19.03 21.96 -0.09
C PRO A 493 18.17 21.19 0.92
N PHE A 494 17.95 21.80 2.09
CA PHE A 494 16.96 21.30 3.03
C PHE A 494 15.55 21.43 2.43
N TYR A 495 14.70 20.47 2.75
CA TYR A 495 13.32 20.42 2.30
C TYR A 495 12.38 20.22 3.49
N LYS A 496 11.12 20.64 3.32
CA LYS A 496 10.01 20.36 4.23
C LYS A 496 8.96 19.54 3.49
N LEU A 497 8.47 18.48 4.13
CA LEU A 497 7.35 17.68 3.64
C LEU A 497 6.11 17.90 4.51
N ASN A 498 5.03 18.35 3.91
CA ASN A 498 3.73 18.53 4.55
C ASN A 498 2.70 17.59 3.92
N ILE A 499 2.06 16.76 4.74
CA ILE A 499 1.01 15.85 4.27
C ILE A 499 -0.30 16.63 4.22
N GLU A 500 -0.82 16.87 3.02
CA GLU A 500 -2.06 17.61 2.78
C GLU A 500 -3.30 16.75 3.07
N GLY A 501 -3.18 15.43 2.91
CA GLY A 501 -4.21 14.47 3.27
C GLY A 501 -4.07 13.13 2.55
N THR A 502 -4.94 12.21 2.93
CA THR A 502 -5.06 10.86 2.34
C THR A 502 -6.53 10.53 2.14
N TRP A 503 -6.88 9.92 1.01
CA TRP A 503 -8.26 9.65 0.62
C TRP A 503 -8.36 8.32 -0.13
N ASP A 504 -9.48 7.62 0.02
CA ASP A 504 -9.76 6.42 -0.75
C ASP A 504 -10.38 6.80 -2.11
N VAL A 505 -9.72 6.42 -3.20
CA VAL A 505 -10.11 6.72 -4.58
C VAL A 505 -11.47 6.13 -4.93
N THR A 506 -11.87 5.02 -4.32
CA THR A 506 -13.14 4.36 -4.62
C THR A 506 -14.34 5.14 -4.05
N THR A 507 -14.17 5.77 -2.89
CA THR A 507 -15.24 6.54 -2.22
C THR A 507 -15.13 8.05 -2.43
N ASP A 508 -13.93 8.58 -2.60
CA ASP A 508 -13.63 10.02 -2.51
C ASP A 508 -13.07 10.64 -3.79
N SER A 509 -13.12 9.98 -4.95
CA SER A 509 -12.51 10.50 -6.21
C SER A 509 -12.86 11.98 -6.51
N ALA A 510 -14.14 12.37 -6.42
CA ALA A 510 -14.56 13.76 -6.64
C ALA A 510 -14.05 14.74 -5.56
N LYS A 511 -13.80 14.26 -4.34
CA LYS A 511 -13.20 15.06 -3.25
C LYS A 511 -11.70 15.21 -3.45
N ILE A 512 -11.01 14.15 -3.86
CA ILE A 512 -9.58 14.17 -4.20
C ILE A 512 -9.33 15.19 -5.33
N TYR A 513 -10.12 15.11 -6.40
CA TYR A 513 -10.03 16.05 -7.52
C TYR A 513 -10.23 17.51 -7.10
N ARG A 514 -11.25 17.81 -6.28
CA ARG A 514 -11.47 19.17 -5.76
C ARG A 514 -10.34 19.65 -4.86
N GLN A 515 -9.82 18.78 -4.00
CA GLN A 515 -8.71 19.13 -3.12
C GLN A 515 -7.43 19.40 -3.92
N PHE A 516 -7.15 18.59 -4.94
CA PHE A 516 -6.03 18.80 -5.86
C PHE A 516 -6.13 20.18 -6.53
N ASN A 517 -7.27 20.50 -7.14
CA ASN A 517 -7.46 21.80 -7.80
C ASN A 517 -7.30 22.96 -6.82
N ARG A 518 -7.75 22.81 -5.57
CA ARG A 518 -7.54 23.83 -4.52
C ARG A 518 -6.06 24.03 -4.19
N ILE A 519 -5.29 22.94 -4.12
CA ILE A 519 -3.85 22.97 -3.88
C ILE A 519 -3.15 23.70 -5.04
N MET A 520 -3.50 23.36 -6.28
CA MET A 520 -2.93 23.98 -7.48
C MET A 520 -3.35 25.46 -7.65
N GLN A 521 -4.56 25.86 -7.23
CA GLN A 521 -5.06 27.24 -7.36
C GLN A 521 -4.58 28.21 -6.28
N LYS A 522 -4.26 27.73 -5.07
CA LYS A 522 -3.84 28.59 -3.95
C LYS A 522 -2.57 29.41 -4.24
N GLU A 523 -1.79 29.03 -5.24
CA GLU A 523 -0.53 29.69 -5.60
C GLU A 523 -0.59 30.53 -6.87
N THR A 524 -1.63 30.39 -7.70
CA THR A 524 -1.84 31.28 -8.86
C THR A 524 -2.26 32.70 -8.46
N VAL A 525 -2.62 32.92 -7.19
CA VAL A 525 -3.03 34.22 -6.64
C VAL A 525 -1.82 35.02 -6.09
N TYR A 526 -0.64 34.41 -6.00
CA TYR A 526 0.58 35.04 -5.47
C TYR A 526 1.74 35.12 -6.49
N ALA A 527 1.51 34.75 -7.75
CA ALA A 527 2.48 34.88 -8.85
C ALA A 527 2.34 36.22 -9.59
#